data_AF-A0A936XGC9-F1
#
_entry.id   AF-A0A936XGC9-F1
#
_cell.length_a   1.000
_cell.length_b   1.000
_cell.length_c   1.000
_cell.angle_alpha   90.00
_cell.angle_beta   90.00
_cell.angle_gamma   90.00
#
_symmetry.space_group_name_H-M   'P 1'
#
loop_
_entity.id
_entity.type
_entity.pdbx_description
1 polymer ?
#
loop_
_entity_poly.entity_id
_entity_poly.type
_entity_poly.pdbx_seq_one_letter_code
_entity_poly.pdbx_strand_id
1 'polypeptide(L)'
;MKQVVGYIKDYWNYIPKQVLFISSCFTALFIFLNYHFRVDHSINQTHSFITEFGWRWLQYAMAAGIPWLLFGLFRKKNYWQDKTFTILFLAAPALFSLKLALDIPVSMSSNPNWNNYWSHVLYWPVLALVISLLILLIRKTVQPEEPLYGFKTKGINWRPYFIMLMIMLPLVALASTQPDFLAVYPKLKAIASVYNEPGITTGHKILFELSYGSDFFTIEFFFRGFMVLAFLKYGGKDAILPMAFFYCTIHFGKPLGECISSYFGGMILGIIVAETRSIWGGLLIHLGIAWLMEAGGYIGNSL
;
A
#
# COMPACT_ATOMS: atom_id res chain seq x y z
N MET A 1 8.00 -16.55 -15.78
CA MET A 1 7.51 -15.35 -16.49
C MET A 1 6.35 -15.59 -17.45
N LYS A 2 6.34 -16.65 -18.27
CA LYS A 2 5.24 -16.91 -19.24
C LYS A 2 3.83 -16.80 -18.65
N GLN A 3 3.60 -17.38 -17.46
CA GLN A 3 2.31 -17.33 -16.77
C GLN A 3 1.88 -15.90 -16.38
N VAL A 4 2.77 -15.11 -15.76
CA VAL A 4 2.48 -13.72 -15.39
C VAL A 4 2.23 -12.86 -16.63
N VAL A 5 3.03 -13.04 -17.68
CA VAL A 5 2.82 -12.34 -18.95
C VAL A 5 1.45 -12.69 -19.56
N GLY A 6 1.04 -13.96 -19.44
CA GLY A 6 -0.32 -14.40 -19.79
C GLY A 6 -1.38 -13.61 -19.02
N TYR A 7 -1.28 -13.53 -17.70
CA TYR A 7 -2.24 -12.80 -16.86
C TYR A 7 -2.32 -11.31 -17.22
N ILE A 8 -1.18 -10.67 -17.50
CA ILE A 8 -1.15 -9.27 -17.93
C ILE A 8 -1.83 -9.12 -19.29
N LYS A 9 -1.57 -10.02 -20.23
CA LYS A 9 -2.21 -10.02 -21.56
C LYS A 9 -3.73 -10.22 -21.45
N ASP A 10 -4.16 -11.13 -20.58
CA ASP A 10 -5.58 -11.40 -20.34
C ASP A 10 -6.27 -10.18 -19.72
N TYR A 11 -5.64 -9.52 -18.75
CA TYR A 11 -6.16 -8.29 -18.17
C TYR A 11 -6.20 -7.15 -19.20
N TRP A 12 -5.15 -7.01 -20.01
CA TRP A 12 -5.11 -6.03 -21.09
C TRP A 12 -6.29 -6.24 -22.05
N ASN A 13 -6.57 -7.47 -22.46
CA ASN A 13 -7.70 -7.74 -23.35
C ASN A 13 -9.06 -7.56 -22.66
N TYR A 14 -9.13 -7.74 -21.34
CA TYR A 14 -10.34 -7.61 -20.55
C TYR A 14 -10.77 -6.15 -20.27
N ILE A 15 -9.82 -5.25 -20.04
CA ILE A 15 -10.10 -3.88 -19.58
C ILE A 15 -10.54 -2.96 -20.74
N PRO A 16 -11.63 -2.17 -20.60
CA PRO A 16 -11.98 -1.12 -21.54
C PRO A 16 -10.88 -0.06 -21.59
N LYS A 17 -10.36 0.22 -22.79
CA LYS A 17 -9.20 1.10 -22.96
C LYS A 17 -9.49 2.54 -22.54
N GLN A 18 -10.72 2.98 -22.74
CA GLN A 18 -11.20 4.28 -22.32
C GLN A 18 -11.14 4.43 -20.80
N VAL A 19 -11.60 3.40 -20.05
CA VAL A 19 -11.56 3.42 -18.59
C VAL A 19 -10.12 3.47 -18.09
N LEU A 20 -9.23 2.64 -18.65
CA LEU A 20 -7.81 2.65 -18.31
C LEU A 20 -7.17 4.02 -18.56
N PHE A 21 -7.38 4.58 -19.76
CA PHE A 21 -6.81 5.87 -20.15
C PHE A 21 -7.31 7.01 -19.25
N ILE A 22 -8.63 7.16 -19.10
CA ILE A 22 -9.22 8.24 -18.30
C ILE A 22 -8.80 8.12 -16.83
N SER A 23 -8.81 6.90 -16.26
CA SER A 23 -8.35 6.67 -14.90
C SER A 23 -6.87 6.99 -14.73
N SER A 24 -6.02 6.66 -15.71
CA SER A 24 -4.60 7.02 -15.68
C SER A 24 -4.39 8.54 -15.75
N CYS A 25 -5.20 9.26 -16.52
CA CYS A 25 -5.20 10.73 -16.54
C CYS A 25 -5.60 11.32 -15.18
N PHE A 26 -6.62 10.77 -14.51
CA PHE A 26 -6.98 11.18 -13.16
C PHE A 26 -5.89 10.84 -12.14
N THR A 27 -5.22 9.68 -12.24
CA THR A 27 -4.06 9.35 -11.42
C THR A 27 -2.96 10.38 -11.60
N ALA A 28 -2.60 10.70 -12.85
CA ALA A 28 -1.60 11.72 -13.16
C ALA A 28 -1.98 13.10 -12.62
N LEU A 29 -3.26 13.48 -12.74
CA LEU A 29 -3.79 14.72 -12.18
C LEU A 29 -3.65 14.75 -10.66
N PHE A 30 -4.03 13.67 -9.96
CA PHE A 30 -3.91 13.59 -8.50
C PHE A 30 -2.46 13.65 -8.04
N ILE A 31 -1.55 12.97 -8.75
CA ILE A 31 -0.10 13.09 -8.51
C ILE A 31 0.33 14.55 -8.71
N PHE A 32 -0.01 15.17 -9.84
CA PHE A 32 0.35 16.56 -10.11
C PHE A 32 -0.16 17.50 -9.01
N LEU A 33 -1.45 17.42 -8.67
CA LEU A 33 -2.06 18.24 -7.62
C LEU A 33 -1.34 18.04 -6.28
N ASN A 34 -1.04 16.80 -5.91
CA ASN A 34 -0.35 16.51 -4.67
C ASN A 34 1.07 17.08 -4.63
N TYR A 35 1.88 16.86 -5.67
CA TYR A 35 3.30 17.29 -5.66
C TYR A 35 3.46 18.79 -5.95
N HIS A 36 2.49 19.41 -6.64
CA HIS A 36 2.48 20.85 -6.90
C HIS A 36 1.94 21.65 -5.70
N PHE A 37 0.78 21.26 -5.15
CA PHE A 37 0.11 21.97 -4.05
C PHE A 37 0.43 21.41 -2.67
N ARG A 38 1.21 20.32 -2.57
CA ARG A 38 1.60 19.66 -1.31
C ARG A 38 0.40 19.19 -0.47
N VAL A 39 -0.63 18.66 -1.13
CA VAL A 39 -1.91 18.26 -0.50
C VAL A 39 -1.69 17.29 0.67
N ASP A 40 -0.92 16.21 0.47
CA ASP A 40 -0.61 15.23 1.52
C ASP A 40 0.09 15.86 2.73
N HIS A 41 1.03 16.78 2.48
CA HIS A 41 1.72 17.51 3.53
C HIS A 41 0.76 18.39 4.33
N SER A 42 -0.16 19.09 3.67
CA SER A 42 -1.19 19.89 4.34
C SER A 42 -2.13 19.05 5.19
N ILE A 43 -2.49 17.83 4.75
CA ILE A 43 -3.30 16.90 5.53
C ILE A 43 -2.53 16.43 6.78
N ASN A 44 -1.25 16.07 6.64
CA ASN A 44 -0.40 15.64 7.75
C ASN A 44 -0.13 16.72 8.80
N GLN A 45 -0.27 18.01 8.43
CA GLN A 45 -0.13 19.13 9.37
C GLN A 45 -1.39 19.37 10.21
N THR A 46 -2.49 18.66 9.94
CA THR A 46 -3.68 18.80 10.76
C THR A 46 -3.47 18.15 12.12
N HIS A 47 -3.71 18.88 13.21
CA HIS A 47 -3.55 18.36 14.58
C HIS A 47 -4.79 17.61 15.11
N SER A 48 -5.79 17.39 14.26
CA SER A 48 -7.10 16.84 14.63
C SER A 48 -7.35 15.54 13.89
N PHE A 49 -7.56 14.46 14.66
CA PHE A 49 -7.94 13.15 14.14
C PHE A 49 -9.11 13.24 13.13
N ILE A 50 -10.17 13.99 13.46
CA ILE A 50 -11.37 14.08 12.63
C ILE A 50 -11.06 14.75 11.29
N THR A 51 -10.26 15.81 11.31
CA THR A 51 -9.90 16.56 10.11
C THR A 51 -8.98 15.76 9.22
N GLU A 52 -7.96 15.11 9.78
CA GLU A 52 -7.07 14.23 9.04
C GLU A 52 -7.84 13.07 8.42
N PHE A 53 -8.63 12.35 9.25
CA PHE A 53 -9.46 11.25 8.81
C PHE A 53 -10.39 11.65 7.66
N GLY A 54 -11.08 12.79 7.77
CA GLY A 54 -12.02 13.26 6.77
C GLY A 54 -11.35 13.55 5.41
N TRP A 55 -10.21 14.26 5.41
CA TRP A 55 -9.48 14.55 4.18
C TRP A 55 -8.85 13.31 3.56
N ARG A 56 -8.26 12.43 4.38
CA ARG A 56 -7.74 11.12 3.94
C ARG A 56 -8.86 10.28 3.32
N TRP A 57 -10.03 10.24 3.96
CA TRP A 57 -11.17 9.47 3.48
C TRP A 57 -11.63 9.97 2.13
N LEU A 58 -11.76 11.30 1.97
CA LEU A 58 -12.16 11.91 0.70
C LEU A 58 -11.15 11.59 -0.41
N GLN A 59 -9.85 11.77 -0.15
CA GLN A 59 -8.80 11.45 -1.12
C GLN A 59 -8.88 10.00 -1.60
N TYR A 60 -9.00 9.06 -0.67
CA TYR A 60 -9.04 7.63 -0.95
C TYR A 60 -10.36 7.19 -1.61
N ALA A 61 -11.49 7.75 -1.17
CA ALA A 61 -12.79 7.49 -1.76
C ALA A 61 -12.86 8.00 -3.21
N MET A 62 -12.27 9.15 -3.51
CA MET A 62 -12.18 9.66 -4.88
C MET A 62 -11.29 8.78 -5.75
N ALA A 63 -10.10 8.42 -5.27
CA ALA A 63 -9.15 7.59 -6.01
C ALA A 63 -9.72 6.20 -6.33
N ALA A 64 -10.39 5.56 -5.37
CA ALA A 64 -11.06 4.28 -5.59
C ALA A 64 -12.36 4.44 -6.40
N GLY A 65 -13.10 5.54 -6.20
CA GLY A 65 -14.44 5.75 -6.76
C GLY A 65 -14.43 6.10 -8.24
N ILE A 66 -13.49 6.93 -8.70
CA ILE A 66 -13.42 7.38 -10.10
C ILE A 66 -13.38 6.19 -11.07
N PRO A 67 -12.48 5.19 -10.91
CA PRO A 67 -12.48 4.04 -11.81
C PRO A 67 -13.77 3.21 -11.74
N TRP A 68 -14.39 3.05 -10.56
CA TRP A 68 -15.68 2.36 -10.43
C TRP A 68 -16.81 3.07 -11.17
N LEU A 69 -16.87 4.40 -11.09
CA LEU A 69 -17.84 5.21 -11.84
C LEU A 69 -17.63 5.06 -13.35
N LEU A 70 -16.37 5.11 -13.81
CA LEU A 70 -16.03 4.91 -15.21
C LEU A 70 -16.41 3.49 -15.68
N PHE A 71 -16.09 2.45 -14.91
CA PHE A 71 -16.56 1.11 -15.22
C PHE A 71 -18.08 1.03 -15.30
N GLY A 72 -18.79 1.67 -14.38
CA GLY A 72 -20.25 1.67 -14.38
C GLY A 72 -20.84 2.29 -15.64
N LEU A 73 -20.26 3.41 -16.10
CA LEU A 73 -20.63 4.07 -17.34
C LEU A 73 -20.32 3.20 -18.58
N PHE A 74 -19.07 2.75 -18.73
CA PHE A 74 -18.62 2.06 -19.94
C PHE A 74 -19.11 0.61 -20.04
N ARG A 75 -19.36 -0.06 -18.92
CA ARG A 75 -19.96 -1.41 -18.89
C ARG A 75 -21.48 -1.39 -18.75
N LYS A 76 -22.09 -0.21 -18.60
CA LYS A 76 -23.54 -0.06 -18.32
C LYS A 76 -24.00 -0.90 -17.12
N LYS A 77 -23.18 -0.93 -16.07
CA LYS A 77 -23.41 -1.74 -14.86
C LYS A 77 -23.51 -0.84 -13.64
N ASN A 78 -24.56 -1.02 -12.85
CA ASN A 78 -24.70 -0.32 -11.58
C ASN A 78 -24.14 -1.16 -10.43
N TYR A 79 -22.85 -0.99 -10.09
CA TYR A 79 -22.25 -1.68 -8.94
C TYR A 79 -22.87 -1.26 -7.60
N TRP A 80 -23.34 -0.02 -7.51
CA TRP A 80 -23.89 0.61 -6.29
C TRP A 80 -25.26 0.07 -5.89
N GLN A 81 -25.94 -0.67 -6.78
CA GLN A 81 -27.20 -1.34 -6.43
C GLN A 81 -26.98 -2.44 -5.38
N ASP A 82 -25.79 -3.04 -5.36
CA ASP A 82 -25.43 -4.04 -4.36
C ASP A 82 -25.05 -3.33 -3.05
N LYS A 83 -25.82 -3.61 -2.00
CA LYS A 83 -25.59 -3.02 -0.66
C LYS A 83 -24.24 -3.42 -0.09
N THR A 84 -23.83 -4.67 -0.31
CA THR A 84 -22.54 -5.16 0.17
C THR A 84 -21.40 -4.45 -0.55
N PHE A 85 -21.45 -4.32 -1.87
CA PHE A 85 -20.47 -3.55 -2.63
C PHE A 85 -20.33 -2.13 -2.07
N THR A 86 -21.45 -1.46 -1.79
CA THR A 86 -21.45 -0.10 -1.25
C THR A 86 -20.83 -0.04 0.15
N ILE A 87 -21.17 -0.97 1.04
CA ILE A 87 -20.56 -1.07 2.38
C ILE A 87 -19.05 -1.27 2.28
N LEU A 88 -18.60 -2.21 1.44
CA LEU A 88 -17.17 -2.47 1.23
C LEU A 88 -16.45 -1.23 0.66
N PHE A 89 -17.08 -0.54 -0.31
CA PHE A 89 -16.53 0.66 -0.92
C PHE A 89 -16.35 1.79 0.08
N LEU A 90 -17.32 2.01 0.98
CA LEU A 90 -17.22 3.04 2.01
C LEU A 90 -16.24 2.65 3.13
N ALA A 91 -16.18 1.36 3.47
CA ALA A 91 -15.29 0.84 4.51
C ALA A 91 -13.82 0.91 4.12
N ALA A 92 -13.46 0.64 2.85
CA ALA A 92 -12.07 0.66 2.41
C ALA A 92 -11.32 1.98 2.67
N PRO A 93 -11.75 3.14 2.15
CA PRO A 93 -11.11 4.41 2.44
C PRO A 93 -11.18 4.74 3.94
N ALA A 94 -12.23 4.35 4.66
CA ALA A 94 -12.34 4.57 6.10
C ALA A 94 -11.29 3.80 6.89
N LEU A 95 -11.09 2.52 6.60
CA LEU A 95 -10.07 1.71 7.27
C LEU A 95 -8.67 2.27 7.04
N PHE A 96 -8.34 2.67 5.82
CA PHE A 96 -7.01 3.20 5.53
C PHE A 96 -6.80 4.62 6.07
N SER A 97 -7.86 5.43 6.11
CA SER A 97 -7.82 6.75 6.76
C SER A 97 -7.65 6.61 8.26
N LEU A 98 -8.34 5.65 8.89
CA LEU A 98 -8.15 5.30 10.29
C LEU A 98 -6.71 4.87 10.54
N LYS A 99 -6.13 4.03 9.68
CA LYS A 99 -4.72 3.59 9.82
C LYS A 99 -3.75 4.77 9.90
N LEU A 100 -3.97 5.85 9.15
CA LEU A 100 -3.08 7.00 9.13
C LEU A 100 -3.38 8.00 10.25
N ALA A 101 -4.65 8.31 10.48
CA ALA A 101 -5.04 9.29 11.48
C ALA A 101 -4.90 8.77 12.92
N LEU A 102 -4.88 7.45 13.13
CA LEU A 102 -4.77 6.85 14.45
C LEU A 102 -3.34 6.99 14.99
N ASP A 103 -3.18 7.88 15.96
CA ASP A 103 -1.99 7.99 16.79
C ASP A 103 -2.19 7.18 18.08
N ILE A 104 -1.26 6.27 18.37
CA ILE A 104 -1.32 5.39 19.55
C ILE A 104 -0.15 5.77 20.45
N PRO A 105 -0.37 6.64 21.46
CA PRO A 105 0.69 7.02 22.36
C PRO A 105 1.12 5.80 23.19
N VAL A 106 2.42 5.49 23.17
CA VAL A 106 2.98 4.43 24.01
C VAL A 106 3.98 5.02 24.99
N SER A 107 3.88 4.59 26.25
CA SER A 107 4.81 4.96 27.32
C SER A 107 5.55 3.73 27.82
N MET A 108 6.63 3.35 27.13
CA MET A 108 7.48 2.21 27.46
C MET A 108 8.77 2.60 28.20
N SER A 109 9.17 3.86 28.14
CA SER A 109 10.41 4.33 28.79
C SER A 109 10.24 5.72 29.36
N SER A 110 10.91 5.99 30.49
CA SER A 110 11.05 7.33 31.05
C SER A 110 12.04 8.19 30.27
N ASN A 111 12.95 7.60 29.49
CA ASN A 111 13.85 8.33 28.60
C ASN A 111 13.09 8.71 27.31
N PRO A 112 12.96 10.01 26.96
CA PRO A 112 12.19 10.46 25.81
C PRO A 112 12.64 9.86 24.47
N ASN A 113 13.95 9.67 24.27
CA ASN A 113 14.52 9.13 23.04
C ASN A 113 14.11 7.66 22.87
N TRP A 114 14.32 6.86 23.92
CA TRP A 114 13.92 5.45 23.92
C TRP A 114 12.40 5.28 23.85
N ASN A 115 11.63 6.16 24.50
CA ASN A 115 10.17 6.11 24.39
C ASN A 115 9.70 6.38 22.95
N ASN A 116 10.32 7.34 22.27
CA ASN A 116 10.05 7.62 20.87
C ASN A 116 10.38 6.42 19.97
N TYR A 117 11.52 5.75 20.20
CA TYR A 117 11.86 4.51 19.50
C TYR A 117 10.82 3.41 19.72
N TRP A 118 10.44 3.12 20.97
CA TRP A 118 9.44 2.10 21.28
C TRP A 118 8.06 2.42 20.69
N SER A 119 7.69 3.71 20.66
CA SER A 119 6.46 4.15 20.01
C SER A 119 6.45 3.79 18.53
N HIS A 120 7.54 4.06 17.79
CA HIS A 120 7.65 3.68 16.37
C HIS A 120 7.69 2.17 16.17
N VAL A 121 8.43 1.43 17.00
CA VAL A 121 8.53 -0.04 16.91
C VAL A 121 7.18 -0.72 17.17
N LEU A 122 6.34 -0.15 18.03
CA LEU A 122 5.01 -0.73 18.33
C LEU A 122 3.93 -0.22 17.36
N TYR A 123 4.10 0.96 16.78
CA TYR A 123 3.13 1.59 15.90
C TYR A 123 2.71 0.69 14.72
N TRP A 124 3.67 0.21 13.92
CA TRP A 124 3.35 -0.59 12.74
C TRP A 124 2.70 -1.95 13.06
N PRO A 125 3.22 -2.78 13.99
CA PRO A 125 2.59 -4.05 14.34
C PRO A 125 1.19 -3.89 14.96
N VAL A 126 0.99 -2.87 15.81
CA VAL A 126 -0.32 -2.62 16.43
C VAL A 126 -1.33 -2.20 15.38
N LEU A 127 -1.00 -1.25 14.51
CA LEU A 127 -1.88 -0.87 13.40
C LEU A 127 -2.12 -2.02 12.44
N ALA A 128 -1.09 -2.82 12.17
CA ALA A 128 -1.21 -4.01 11.33
C ALA A 128 -2.26 -4.98 11.89
N LEU A 129 -2.22 -5.22 13.21
CA LEU A 129 -3.19 -6.04 13.92
C LEU A 129 -4.60 -5.41 13.88
N VAL A 130 -4.74 -4.13 14.25
CA VAL A 130 -6.03 -3.42 14.31
C VAL A 130 -6.72 -3.46 12.94
N ILE A 131 -6.02 -3.08 11.87
CA ILE A 131 -6.60 -3.06 10.52
C ILE A 131 -6.92 -4.49 10.05
N SER A 132 -6.06 -5.47 10.33
CA SER A 132 -6.35 -6.86 9.99
C SER A 132 -7.60 -7.38 10.69
N LEU A 133 -7.76 -7.10 11.99
CA LEU A 133 -8.95 -7.48 12.75
C LEU A 133 -10.22 -6.82 12.22
N LEU A 134 -10.15 -5.53 11.84
CA LEU A 134 -11.29 -4.83 11.24
C LEU A 134 -11.68 -5.41 9.87
N ILE A 135 -10.70 -5.76 9.02
CA ILE A 135 -10.97 -6.45 7.74
C ILE A 135 -11.62 -7.81 7.99
N LEU A 136 -11.12 -8.57 8.96
CA LEU A 136 -11.68 -9.87 9.32
C LEU A 136 -13.10 -9.75 9.88
N LEU A 137 -13.38 -8.71 10.66
CA LEU A 137 -14.71 -8.40 11.15
C LEU A 137 -15.65 -8.07 9.99
N ILE A 138 -15.25 -7.16 9.09
CA ILE A 138 -16.02 -6.80 7.89
C ILE A 138 -16.33 -8.06 7.07
N ARG A 139 -15.32 -8.88 6.77
CA ARG A 139 -15.52 -10.15 6.06
C ARG A 139 -16.56 -11.01 6.79
N LYS A 140 -16.39 -11.25 8.09
CA LYS A 140 -17.31 -12.10 8.87
C LYS A 140 -18.74 -11.57 8.86
N THR A 141 -18.94 -10.26 8.89
CA THR A 141 -20.27 -9.64 8.93
C THR A 141 -20.93 -9.47 7.57
N VAL A 142 -20.15 -9.19 6.53
CA VAL A 142 -20.64 -8.72 5.23
C VAL A 142 -20.43 -9.77 4.12
N GLN A 143 -19.44 -10.64 4.28
CA GLN A 143 -19.09 -11.70 3.33
C GLN A 143 -18.70 -13.02 4.03
N PRO A 144 -19.57 -13.60 4.90
CA PRO A 144 -19.23 -14.77 5.70
C PRO A 144 -18.81 -16.00 4.87
N GLU A 145 -19.39 -16.15 3.68
CA GLU A 145 -19.14 -17.26 2.75
C GLU A 145 -17.83 -17.15 1.95
N GLU A 146 -17.24 -15.96 1.84
CA GLU A 146 -16.00 -15.79 1.09
C GLU A 146 -14.83 -16.34 1.90
N PRO A 147 -13.83 -17.04 1.31
CA PRO A 147 -12.65 -17.49 2.05
C PRO A 147 -11.83 -16.29 2.57
N LEU A 148 -10.86 -16.56 3.45
CA LEU A 148 -9.90 -15.52 3.88
C LEU A 148 -9.18 -14.95 2.66
N TYR A 149 -9.21 -13.62 2.53
CA TYR A 149 -8.68 -12.95 1.34
C TYR A 149 -7.17 -13.15 1.23
N GLY A 150 -6.74 -13.93 0.24
CA GLY A 150 -5.32 -13.97 -0.15
C GLY A 150 -4.47 -15.00 0.58
N PHE A 151 -5.05 -15.83 1.46
CA PHE A 151 -4.29 -16.76 2.30
C PHE A 151 -3.98 -18.11 1.62
N LYS A 152 -4.27 -18.26 0.32
CA LYS A 152 -3.93 -19.48 -0.42
C LYS A 152 -2.39 -19.59 -0.56
N THR A 153 -1.81 -20.65 0.01
CA THR A 153 -0.36 -20.94 -0.06
C THR A 153 -0.03 -22.06 -1.05
N LYS A 154 -0.98 -22.95 -1.35
CA LYS A 154 -0.77 -24.10 -2.23
C LYS A 154 -0.69 -23.70 -3.70
N GLY A 155 0.34 -24.18 -4.40
CA GLY A 155 0.52 -24.01 -5.84
C GLY A 155 1.11 -22.67 -6.27
N ILE A 156 1.70 -21.90 -5.36
CA ILE A 156 2.41 -20.66 -5.71
C ILE A 156 3.71 -21.02 -6.42
N ASN A 157 3.86 -20.54 -7.66
CA ASN A 157 5.14 -20.53 -8.34
C ASN A 157 5.92 -19.27 -7.91
N TRP A 158 6.97 -19.45 -7.10
CA TRP A 158 7.75 -18.34 -6.55
C TRP A 158 8.70 -17.68 -7.56
N ARG A 159 9.08 -18.40 -8.63
CA ARG A 159 10.10 -17.96 -9.59
C ARG A 159 9.80 -16.58 -10.23
N PRO A 160 8.56 -16.26 -10.67
CA PRO A 160 8.27 -14.94 -11.22
C PRO A 160 8.48 -13.81 -10.23
N TYR A 161 8.21 -14.02 -8.93
CA TYR A 161 8.33 -12.99 -7.91
C TYR A 161 9.80 -12.66 -7.63
N PHE A 162 10.67 -13.68 -7.57
CA PHE A 162 12.12 -13.46 -7.47
C PHE A 162 12.68 -12.75 -8.72
N ILE A 163 12.19 -13.08 -9.92
CA ILE A 163 12.61 -12.37 -11.14
C ILE A 163 12.20 -10.89 -11.08
N MET A 164 10.98 -10.58 -10.61
CA MET A 164 10.56 -9.19 -10.43
C MET A 164 11.46 -8.46 -9.43
N LEU A 165 11.79 -9.11 -8.30
CA LEU A 165 12.67 -8.53 -7.29
C LEU A 165 14.08 -8.27 -7.85
N MET A 166 14.63 -9.20 -8.65
CA MET A 166 15.92 -9.03 -9.32
C MET A 166 15.90 -7.88 -10.35
N ILE A 167 14.78 -7.63 -11.01
CA ILE A 167 14.60 -6.49 -11.91
C ILE A 167 14.56 -5.17 -11.12
N MET A 168 13.98 -5.17 -9.92
CA MET A 168 13.93 -3.99 -9.07
C MET A 168 15.30 -3.62 -8.48
N LEU A 169 16.19 -4.59 -8.27
CA LEU A 169 17.53 -4.36 -7.69
C LEU A 169 18.33 -3.25 -8.40
N PRO A 170 18.55 -3.27 -9.74
CA PRO A 170 19.27 -2.19 -10.41
C PRO A 170 18.52 -0.84 -10.34
N LEU A 171 17.18 -0.85 -10.33
CA LEU A 171 16.39 0.38 -10.22
C LEU A 171 16.54 1.02 -8.84
N VAL A 172 16.52 0.19 -7.78
CA VAL A 172 16.74 0.66 -6.40
C VAL A 172 18.18 1.12 -6.20
N ALA A 173 19.16 0.41 -6.77
CA ALA A 173 20.57 0.82 -6.72
C ALA A 173 20.82 2.18 -7.40
N LEU A 174 20.17 2.43 -8.55
CA LEU A 174 20.19 3.75 -9.19
C LEU A 174 19.48 4.80 -8.33
N ALA A 175 18.31 4.48 -7.79
CA ALA A 175 17.57 5.38 -6.92
C ALA A 175 18.37 5.75 -5.65
N SER A 176 19.15 4.82 -5.09
CA SER A 176 20.01 5.08 -3.91
C SER A 176 21.16 6.05 -4.15
N THR A 177 21.36 6.52 -5.38
CA THR A 177 22.29 7.62 -5.69
C THR A 177 21.62 9.00 -5.69
N GLN A 178 20.29 9.06 -5.55
CA GLN A 178 19.52 10.28 -5.70
C GLN A 178 19.29 10.98 -4.35
N PRO A 179 19.38 12.32 -4.28
CA PRO A 179 19.23 13.05 -3.01
C PRO A 179 17.86 12.90 -2.35
N ASP A 180 16.79 12.84 -3.13
CA ASP A 180 15.41 12.69 -2.64
C ASP A 180 15.18 11.31 -2.01
N PHE A 181 15.83 10.27 -2.54
CA PHE A 181 15.84 8.93 -1.95
C PHE A 181 16.60 8.90 -0.62
N LEU A 182 17.82 9.46 -0.58
CA LEU A 182 18.68 9.46 0.60
C LEU A 182 18.14 10.31 1.76
N ALA A 183 17.24 11.25 1.46
CA ALA A 183 16.50 12.01 2.46
C ALA A 183 15.46 11.16 3.22
N VAL A 184 15.00 10.05 2.63
CA VAL A 184 13.97 9.17 3.21
C VAL A 184 14.55 7.89 3.80
N TYR A 185 15.61 7.35 3.19
CA TYR A 185 16.18 6.06 3.51
C TYR A 185 17.59 6.15 4.12
N PRO A 186 17.94 5.31 5.11
CA PRO A 186 17.06 4.34 5.78
C PRO A 186 16.01 5.01 6.69
N LYS A 187 14.84 4.39 6.83
CA LYS A 187 13.70 4.93 7.60
C LYS A 187 14.02 5.19 9.06
N LEU A 188 14.97 4.43 9.63
CA LEU A 188 15.43 4.61 11.00
C LEU A 188 15.96 6.04 11.27
N LYS A 189 16.47 6.75 10.26
CA LYS A 189 16.91 8.15 10.39
C LYS A 189 15.81 9.11 10.83
N ALA A 190 14.54 8.79 10.53
CA ALA A 190 13.41 9.60 10.98
C ALA A 190 13.30 9.64 12.51
N ILE A 191 13.85 8.63 13.20
CA ILE A 191 14.02 8.60 14.65
C ILE A 191 15.37 9.24 15.00
N ALA A 192 15.49 10.54 14.69
CA ALA A 192 16.74 11.30 14.81
C ALA A 192 17.34 11.26 16.22
N SER A 193 16.50 11.08 17.24
CA SER A 193 16.89 11.00 18.65
C SER A 193 17.58 9.70 19.04
N VAL A 194 17.43 8.60 18.28
CA VAL A 194 18.00 7.28 18.64
C VAL A 194 19.03 6.78 17.62
N TYR A 195 19.01 7.29 16.39
CA TYR A 195 19.97 6.86 15.36
C TYR A 195 21.44 7.05 15.76
N ASN A 196 21.74 8.09 16.54
CA ASN A 196 23.08 8.41 17.04
C ASN A 196 23.26 8.14 18.55
N GLU A 197 22.29 7.50 19.21
CA GLU A 197 22.40 7.17 20.64
C GLU A 197 23.47 6.09 20.86
N PRO A 198 24.43 6.29 21.78
CA PRO A 198 25.49 5.31 22.05
C PRO A 198 24.97 3.91 22.44
N GLY A 199 23.72 3.81 22.90
CA GLY A 199 23.08 2.56 23.30
C GLY A 199 22.36 1.78 22.19
N ILE A 200 22.30 2.29 20.95
CA ILE A 200 21.61 1.58 19.87
C ILE A 200 22.41 0.35 19.41
N THR A 201 21.86 -0.84 19.65
CA THR A 201 22.50 -2.10 19.23
C THR A 201 21.99 -2.56 17.85
N THR A 202 22.73 -3.46 17.20
CA THR A 202 22.26 -4.13 15.96
C THR A 202 20.90 -4.81 16.16
N GLY A 203 20.63 -5.34 17.37
CA GLY A 203 19.33 -5.93 17.70
C GLY A 203 18.18 -4.93 17.62
N HIS A 204 18.39 -3.68 18.04
CA HIS A 204 17.39 -2.62 17.90
C HIS A 204 17.13 -2.27 16.44
N LYS A 205 18.18 -2.18 15.62
CA LYS A 205 18.03 -1.94 14.18
C LYS A 205 17.21 -3.05 13.53
N ILE A 206 17.53 -4.32 13.80
CA ILE A 206 16.77 -5.47 13.29
C ILE A 206 15.31 -5.43 13.77
N LEU A 207 15.06 -5.11 15.05
CA LEU A 207 13.72 -5.02 15.59
C LEU A 207 12.89 -3.92 14.89
N PHE A 208 13.50 -2.76 14.64
CA PHE A 208 12.88 -1.69 13.87
C PHE A 208 12.54 -2.14 12.45
N GLU A 209 13.46 -2.80 11.75
CA GLU A 209 13.23 -3.32 10.39
C GLU A 209 12.13 -4.39 10.33
N LEU A 210 12.03 -5.24 11.36
CA LEU A 210 10.94 -6.24 11.47
C LEU A 210 9.59 -5.57 11.75
N SER A 211 9.59 -4.55 12.61
CA SER A 211 8.42 -3.74 12.88
C SER A 211 7.94 -3.01 11.62
N TYR A 212 8.85 -2.34 10.91
CA TYR A 212 8.57 -1.71 9.62
C TYR A 212 8.07 -2.72 8.59
N GLY A 213 8.73 -3.89 8.52
CA GLY A 213 8.32 -5.02 7.71
C GLY A 213 6.88 -5.47 7.95
N SER A 214 6.39 -5.41 9.20
CA SER A 214 5.03 -5.82 9.54
C SER A 214 3.95 -4.97 8.85
N ASP A 215 4.23 -3.69 8.56
CA ASP A 215 3.26 -2.82 7.87
C ASP A 215 2.96 -3.35 6.47
N PHE A 216 3.97 -3.89 5.78
CA PHE A 216 3.82 -4.43 4.43
C PHE A 216 2.87 -5.63 4.37
N PHE A 217 2.79 -6.44 5.43
CA PHE A 217 1.79 -7.48 5.53
C PHE A 217 0.37 -6.90 5.47
N THR A 218 0.09 -5.88 6.27
CA THR A 218 -1.24 -5.25 6.29
C THR A 218 -1.52 -4.45 5.03
N ILE A 219 -0.51 -3.86 4.39
CA ILE A 219 -0.66 -3.24 3.08
C ILE A 219 -1.05 -4.30 2.03
N GLU A 220 -0.38 -5.44 1.97
CA GLU A 220 -0.76 -6.50 1.04
C GLU A 220 -2.12 -7.12 1.36
N PHE A 221 -2.41 -7.35 2.64
CA PHE A 221 -3.71 -7.88 3.07
C PHE A 221 -4.85 -6.90 2.74
N PHE A 222 -4.64 -5.59 2.91
CA PHE A 222 -5.63 -4.58 2.57
C PHE A 222 -5.80 -4.42 1.05
N PHE A 223 -4.72 -4.18 0.31
CA PHE A 223 -4.84 -3.86 -1.12
C PHE A 223 -5.09 -5.11 -1.98
N ARG A 224 -4.31 -6.17 -1.78
CA ARG A 224 -4.41 -7.37 -2.63
C ARG A 224 -5.42 -8.35 -2.07
N GLY A 225 -5.49 -8.51 -0.75
CA GLY A 225 -6.52 -9.31 -0.10
C GLY A 225 -7.89 -8.63 -0.22
N PHE A 226 -8.13 -7.60 0.59
CA PHE A 226 -9.44 -6.98 0.72
C PHE A 226 -9.89 -6.24 -0.57
N MET A 227 -9.17 -5.21 -1.00
CA MET A 227 -9.59 -4.34 -2.13
C MET A 227 -9.71 -5.06 -3.47
N VAL A 228 -8.84 -6.04 -3.77
CA VAL A 228 -9.03 -6.87 -4.97
C VAL A 228 -10.02 -8.00 -4.69
N LEU A 229 -9.70 -8.95 -3.80
CA LEU A 229 -10.46 -10.19 -3.73
C LEU A 229 -11.88 -10.03 -3.20
N ALA A 230 -12.14 -9.13 -2.24
CA ALA A 230 -13.50 -8.88 -1.77
C ALA A 230 -14.40 -8.31 -2.87
N PHE A 231 -13.81 -7.52 -3.77
CA PHE A 231 -14.52 -6.86 -4.88
C PHE A 231 -14.60 -7.71 -6.16
N LEU A 232 -13.78 -8.76 -6.30
CA LEU A 232 -13.82 -9.66 -7.47
C LEU A 232 -15.20 -10.27 -7.69
N LYS A 233 -15.96 -10.57 -6.63
CA LYS A 233 -17.32 -11.12 -6.75
C LYS A 233 -18.30 -10.14 -7.42
N TYR A 234 -18.11 -8.84 -7.20
CA TYR A 234 -19.02 -7.80 -7.69
C TYR A 234 -18.59 -7.27 -9.06
N GLY A 235 -17.31 -6.99 -9.24
CA GLY A 235 -16.79 -6.37 -10.46
C GLY A 235 -15.77 -7.19 -11.24
N GLY A 236 -15.49 -8.42 -10.82
CA GLY A 236 -14.41 -9.21 -11.44
C GLY A 236 -13.11 -8.42 -11.43
N LYS A 237 -12.36 -8.52 -12.52
CA LYS A 237 -11.05 -7.85 -12.67
C LYS A 237 -11.16 -6.31 -12.71
N ASP A 238 -12.36 -5.73 -12.77
CA ASP A 238 -12.54 -4.27 -12.69
C ASP A 238 -12.00 -3.70 -11.36
N ALA A 239 -11.97 -4.50 -10.29
CA ALA A 239 -11.45 -4.08 -8.97
C ALA A 239 -9.96 -3.69 -8.95
N ILE A 240 -9.17 -4.13 -9.93
CA ILE A 240 -7.72 -3.93 -9.98
C ILE A 240 -7.36 -2.45 -10.15
N LEU A 241 -8.06 -1.72 -11.01
CA LEU A 241 -7.75 -0.32 -11.34
C LEU A 241 -8.14 0.66 -10.20
N PRO A 242 -9.35 0.58 -9.59
CA PRO A 242 -9.67 1.28 -8.34
C PRO A 242 -8.62 1.07 -7.27
N MET A 243 -8.20 -0.20 -7.07
CA MET A 243 -7.20 -0.55 -6.09
C MET A 243 -5.85 0.10 -6.40
N ALA A 244 -5.39 0.01 -7.65
CA ALA A 244 -4.09 0.57 -8.06
C ALA A 244 -4.06 2.10 -7.93
N PHE A 245 -5.14 2.80 -8.28
CA PHE A 245 -5.23 4.24 -8.12
C PHE A 245 -5.22 4.62 -6.62
N PHE A 246 -6.04 3.98 -5.79
CA PHE A 246 -5.99 4.19 -4.34
C PHE A 246 -4.59 3.89 -3.78
N TYR A 247 -3.98 2.76 -4.14
CA TYR A 247 -2.64 2.40 -3.72
C TYR A 247 -1.58 3.45 -4.12
N CYS A 248 -1.73 4.11 -5.26
CA CYS A 248 -0.87 5.21 -5.67
C CYS A 248 -0.96 6.41 -4.70
N THR A 249 -2.17 6.75 -4.25
CA THR A 249 -2.39 7.92 -3.38
C THR A 249 -1.82 7.78 -1.99
N ILE A 250 -1.59 6.55 -1.50
CA ILE A 250 -0.92 6.33 -0.21
C ILE A 250 0.61 6.50 -0.30
N HIS A 251 1.15 6.67 -1.52
CA HIS A 251 2.56 6.99 -1.77
C HIS A 251 2.80 8.48 -1.97
N PHE A 252 1.78 9.32 -1.78
CA PHE A 252 1.94 10.76 -1.80
C PHE A 252 2.93 11.21 -0.72
N GLY A 253 3.78 12.18 -1.08
CA GLY A 253 4.87 12.66 -0.21
C GLY A 253 6.16 11.84 -0.29
N LYS A 254 6.14 10.64 -0.90
CA LYS A 254 7.36 9.84 -1.17
C LYS A 254 8.11 10.36 -2.42
N PRO A 255 9.34 9.89 -2.72
CA PRO A 255 10.01 10.20 -3.98
C PRO A 255 9.09 9.96 -5.18
N LEU A 256 9.08 10.88 -6.14
CA LEU A 256 8.10 10.89 -7.24
C LEU A 256 8.12 9.57 -8.05
N GLY A 257 9.33 9.02 -8.27
CA GLY A 257 9.49 7.73 -8.94
C GLY A 257 8.84 6.57 -8.18
N GLU A 258 8.88 6.57 -6.85
CA GLU A 258 8.20 5.58 -6.01
C GLU A 258 6.68 5.72 -6.12
N CYS A 259 6.15 6.95 -6.09
CA CYS A 259 4.72 7.19 -6.23
C CYS A 259 4.20 6.73 -7.60
N ILE A 260 4.84 7.14 -8.70
CA ILE A 260 4.42 6.74 -10.05
C ILE A 260 4.53 5.22 -10.23
N SER A 261 5.65 4.62 -9.81
CA SER A 261 5.86 3.17 -9.95
C SER A 261 4.88 2.36 -9.10
N SER A 262 4.41 2.89 -7.96
CA SER A 262 3.41 2.22 -7.11
C SER A 262 2.08 1.98 -7.85
N TYR A 263 1.64 2.88 -8.75
CA TYR A 263 0.44 2.66 -9.57
C TYR A 263 0.59 1.41 -10.47
N PHE A 264 1.72 1.29 -11.15
CA PHE A 264 2.02 0.15 -12.02
C PHE A 264 2.25 -1.15 -11.23
N GLY A 265 2.99 -1.08 -10.11
CA GLY A 265 3.17 -2.20 -9.19
C GLY A 265 1.83 -2.65 -8.57
N GLY A 266 0.96 -1.68 -8.25
CA GLY A 266 -0.44 -1.86 -7.90
C GLY A 266 -1.17 -2.74 -8.91
N MET A 267 -1.20 -2.31 -10.17
CA MET A 267 -1.85 -3.07 -11.25
C MET A 267 -1.25 -4.47 -11.43
N ILE A 268 0.07 -4.61 -11.54
CA ILE A 268 0.72 -5.90 -11.79
C ILE A 268 0.41 -6.91 -10.68
N LEU A 269 0.60 -6.52 -9.41
CA LEU A 269 0.33 -7.40 -8.28
C LEU A 269 -1.18 -7.66 -8.11
N GLY A 270 -2.02 -6.67 -8.43
CA GLY A 270 -3.48 -6.81 -8.48
C GLY A 270 -3.95 -7.86 -9.50
N ILE A 271 -3.35 -7.86 -10.70
CA ILE A 271 -3.60 -8.87 -11.74
C ILE A 271 -3.20 -10.26 -11.24
N ILE A 272 -2.01 -10.38 -10.64
CA ILE A 272 -1.50 -11.67 -10.17
C ILE A 272 -2.36 -12.22 -9.03
N VAL A 273 -2.76 -11.40 -8.05
CA VAL A 273 -3.60 -11.86 -6.93
C VAL A 273 -5.01 -12.24 -7.39
N ALA A 274 -5.55 -11.59 -8.42
CA ALA A 274 -6.86 -11.95 -8.95
C ALA A 274 -6.92 -13.39 -9.48
N GLU A 275 -5.80 -13.87 -10.05
CA GLU A 275 -5.65 -15.22 -10.58
C GLU A 275 -5.20 -16.22 -9.51
N THR A 276 -4.20 -15.85 -8.70
CA THR A 276 -3.58 -16.78 -7.75
C THR A 276 -4.32 -16.87 -6.43
N ARG A 277 -5.15 -15.86 -6.10
CA ARG A 277 -5.83 -15.70 -4.80
C ARG A 277 -4.86 -15.74 -3.63
N SER A 278 -3.63 -15.24 -3.84
CA SER A 278 -2.53 -15.30 -2.88
C SER A 278 -1.81 -13.96 -2.74
N ILE A 279 -1.71 -13.44 -1.51
CA ILE A 279 -0.98 -12.20 -1.23
C ILE A 279 0.52 -12.44 -0.99
N TRP A 280 0.93 -13.69 -0.71
CA TRP A 280 2.28 -13.99 -0.25
C TRP A 280 3.37 -13.67 -1.26
N GLY A 281 3.09 -13.83 -2.56
CA GLY A 281 4.03 -13.43 -3.60
C GLY A 281 4.17 -11.91 -3.72
N GLY A 282 3.07 -11.17 -3.55
CA GLY A 282 3.09 -9.70 -3.43
C GLY A 282 3.87 -9.25 -2.21
N LEU A 283 3.64 -9.90 -1.06
CA LEU A 283 4.37 -9.64 0.19
C LEU A 283 5.87 -9.86 0.06
N LEU A 284 6.29 -10.94 -0.59
CA LEU A 284 7.72 -11.19 -0.86
C LEU A 284 8.35 -10.07 -1.68
N ILE A 285 7.69 -9.62 -2.74
CA ILE A 285 8.19 -8.52 -3.57
C ILE A 285 8.24 -7.23 -2.77
N HIS A 286 7.17 -6.91 -2.03
CA HIS A 286 7.04 -5.64 -1.33
C HIS A 286 8.06 -5.53 -0.19
N LEU A 287 8.19 -6.56 0.64
CA LEU A 287 9.24 -6.65 1.67
C LEU A 287 10.63 -6.63 1.05
N GLY A 288 10.82 -7.38 -0.03
CA GLY A 288 12.10 -7.43 -0.73
C GLY A 288 12.53 -6.06 -1.24
N ILE A 289 11.63 -5.31 -1.88
CA ILE A 289 11.90 -3.95 -2.35
C ILE A 289 12.15 -3.02 -1.16
N ALA A 290 11.34 -3.08 -0.11
CA ALA A 290 11.50 -2.25 1.08
C ALA A 290 12.89 -2.42 1.70
N TRP A 291 13.31 -3.67 1.94
CA TRP A 291 14.64 -3.93 2.50
C TRP A 291 15.78 -3.64 1.53
N LEU A 292 15.58 -3.79 0.22
CA LEU A 292 16.55 -3.30 -0.76
C LEU A 292 16.70 -1.77 -0.69
N MET A 293 15.60 -1.05 -0.44
CA MET A 293 15.64 0.41 -0.30
C MET A 293 16.35 0.84 0.99
N GLU A 294 16.09 0.16 2.11
CA GLU A 294 16.82 0.38 3.36
C GLU A 294 18.32 0.12 3.18
N ALA A 295 18.69 -1.02 2.59
CA ALA A 295 20.08 -1.36 2.29
C ALA A 295 20.75 -0.33 1.35
N GLY A 296 20.05 0.07 0.28
CA GLY A 296 20.51 1.12 -0.62
C GLY A 296 20.68 2.46 0.09
N GLY A 297 19.80 2.80 1.03
CA GLY A 297 19.92 3.96 1.89
C GLY A 297 21.16 3.91 2.78
N TYR A 298 21.42 2.78 3.45
CA TYR A 298 22.63 2.62 4.27
C TYR A 298 23.91 2.76 3.43
N ILE A 299 23.97 2.11 2.27
CA ILE A 299 25.14 2.16 1.37
C ILE A 299 25.33 3.56 0.79
N GLY A 300 24.29 4.13 0.20
CA GLY A 300 24.37 5.43 -0.48
C GLY A 300 24.70 6.60 0.45
N ASN A 301 24.33 6.53 1.73
CA ASN A 301 24.75 7.53 2.73
C ASN A 301 26.17 7.34 3.28
N SER A 302 26.82 6.22 2.94
CA SER A 302 28.19 5.90 3.37
C SER A 302 29.24 6.17 2.29
N LEU A 303 28.80 6.51 1.07
CA LEU A 303 29.64 6.89 -0.08
C LEU A 303 29.81 8.41 -0.12
#